data_AF-A0A485LIJ7-F1
#
_entry.id   AF-A0A485LIJ7-F1
#
_cell.length_a   1.000
_cell.length_b   1.000
_cell.length_c   1.000
_cell.angle_alpha   90.00
_cell.angle_beta   90.00
_cell.angle_gamma   90.00
#
_symmetry.space_group_name_H-M   'P 1'
#
loop_
_entity.id
_entity.type
_entity.pdbx_description
1 polymer ?
#
loop_
_entity_poly.entity_id
_entity_poly.type
_entity_poly.pdbx_seq_one_letter_code
_entity_poly.pdbx_strand_id
1 'polypeptide(L)'
;MWTISLDEEEHRRARLALQRCPNCGGEYGSASFPIHVARCREVYAKKEGDDDVGQGHAASATKKTKVVPKLSDLCIKYILANMHITCLNGLFTQPAHQAWLIASLPGAVLQQIMMHMVHRVQKMTLAHNKHKTKLQQAKERCTVLEIQTDQMRALRRECERLNQLLTSRTDHCDKAKREVNSLKHQLHGTAAEATKLAKQVEQLRAVNDASDIKVGLISSSMASVMFRQIKDLRSKCMRKDTSRPPVFRMSTPRPQPRRPVPPPPPIPSRPRSTGSKIPLPSTLPATYVRGFTAESAK
;
A
#
# COMPACT_ATOMS: atom_id res chain seq x y z
N MET A 1 29.18 7.53 51.35
CA MET A 1 30.47 6.98 50.89
C MET A 1 30.19 5.55 50.49
N TRP A 2 30.03 5.27 49.20
CA TRP A 2 29.66 3.94 48.70
C TRP A 2 30.91 3.29 48.12
N THR A 3 31.48 2.34 48.85
CA THR A 3 32.58 1.50 48.38
C THR A 3 32.00 0.45 47.44
N ILE A 4 32.25 0.63 46.14
CA ILE A 4 31.98 -0.39 45.12
C ILE A 4 33.08 -1.45 45.29
N SER A 5 32.72 -2.62 45.81
CA SER A 5 33.60 -3.80 45.84
C SER A 5 33.89 -4.23 44.41
N LEU A 6 35.10 -3.95 43.91
CA LEU A 6 35.56 -4.30 42.56
C LEU A 6 35.87 -5.79 42.40
N ASP A 7 35.98 -6.56 43.49
CA ASP A 7 36.42 -7.96 43.47
C ASP A 7 35.35 -8.94 42.94
N GLU A 8 34.06 -8.62 43.03
CA GLU A 8 32.98 -9.51 42.55
C GLU A 8 32.75 -9.41 41.02
N GLU A 9 33.07 -8.27 40.41
CA GLU A 9 32.86 -8.03 38.98
C GLU A 9 33.95 -8.72 38.13
N GLU A 10 35.16 -8.86 38.68
CA GLU A 10 36.30 -9.52 38.02
C GLU A 10 36.15 -11.05 38.03
N HIS A 11 35.58 -11.62 39.10
CA HIS A 11 35.23 -13.04 39.17
C HIS A 11 34.11 -13.45 38.20
N ARG A 12 33.22 -12.52 37.82
CA ARG A 12 32.19 -12.75 36.80
C ARG A 12 32.74 -12.76 35.37
N ARG A 13 33.87 -12.08 35.11
CA ARG A 13 34.53 -12.04 33.78
C ARG A 13 35.51 -13.20 33.54
N ALA A 14 35.96 -13.88 34.60
CA ALA A 14 36.95 -14.96 34.49
C ALA A 14 36.36 -16.38 34.36
N ARG A 15 35.05 -16.58 34.56
CA ARG A 15 34.41 -17.86 34.24
C ARG A 15 34.15 -17.92 32.74
N LEU A 16 35.03 -18.62 32.02
CA LEU A 16 34.76 -19.10 30.67
C LEU A 16 33.40 -19.82 30.68
N ALA A 17 32.35 -19.16 30.21
CA ALA A 17 31.02 -19.74 30.11
C ALA A 17 31.06 -20.82 29.04
N LEU A 18 31.29 -22.07 29.48
CA LEU A 18 31.25 -23.22 28.59
C LEU A 18 29.79 -23.49 28.22
N GLN A 19 29.52 -23.52 26.92
CA GLN A 19 28.21 -23.84 26.37
C GLN A 19 28.15 -25.33 26.07
N ARG A 20 27.04 -25.97 26.44
CA ARG A 20 26.85 -27.41 26.30
C ARG A 20 26.20 -27.74 24.97
N CYS A 21 26.81 -28.62 24.19
CA CYS A 21 26.33 -29.01 22.87
C CYS A 21 25.06 -29.88 23.02
N PRO A 22 23.95 -29.55 22.35
CA PRO A 22 22.71 -30.32 22.47
C PRO A 22 22.81 -31.72 21.83
N ASN A 23 23.77 -31.95 20.93
CA ASN A 23 23.88 -33.22 20.20
C ASN A 23 24.76 -34.26 20.92
N CYS A 24 25.79 -33.83 21.66
CA CYS A 24 26.73 -34.75 22.33
C CYS A 24 26.88 -34.51 23.83
N GLY A 25 26.27 -33.44 24.38
CA GLY A 25 26.36 -33.10 25.81
C GLY A 25 27.72 -32.55 26.27
N GLY A 26 28.69 -32.41 25.37
CA GLY A 26 30.02 -31.86 25.66
C GLY A 26 29.98 -30.35 25.91
N GLU A 27 30.86 -29.86 26.78
CA GLU A 27 30.98 -28.44 27.13
C GLU A 27 32.13 -27.78 26.35
N TYR A 28 31.85 -26.64 25.70
CA TYR A 28 32.79 -25.97 24.82
C TYR A 28 32.83 -24.46 25.08
N GLY A 29 34.00 -23.85 24.97
CA GLY A 29 34.14 -22.39 25.03
C GLY A 29 33.44 -21.72 23.84
N SER A 30 33.05 -20.45 23.99
CA SER A 30 32.22 -19.71 23.03
C SER A 30 32.79 -19.65 21.61
N ALA A 31 34.12 -19.65 21.45
CA ALA A 31 34.76 -19.68 20.13
C ALA A 31 34.74 -21.08 19.48
N SER A 32 34.89 -22.14 20.27
CA SER A 32 34.88 -23.52 19.80
C SER A 32 33.48 -24.10 19.62
N PHE A 33 32.48 -23.56 20.32
CA PHE A 33 31.10 -24.04 20.31
C PHE A 33 30.45 -24.06 18.92
N PRO A 34 30.44 -22.97 18.12
CA PRO A 34 29.80 -23.00 16.80
C PRO A 34 30.49 -23.95 15.81
N ILE A 35 31.83 -24.08 15.90
CA ILE A 35 32.61 -25.00 15.07
C ILE A 35 32.27 -26.46 15.42
N HIS A 36 32.19 -26.75 16.72
CA HIS A 36 31.80 -28.06 17.20
C HIS A 36 30.37 -28.40 16.82
N VAL A 37 29.39 -27.52 17.07
CA VAL A 37 27.97 -27.76 16.77
C VAL A 37 27.77 -28.07 15.28
N ALA A 38 28.46 -27.35 14.38
CA ALA A 38 28.40 -27.62 12.95
C ALA A 38 28.88 -29.05 12.61
N ARG A 39 30.05 -29.47 13.12
CA ARG A 39 30.59 -30.83 12.90
C ARG A 39 29.77 -31.92 13.60
N CYS A 40 29.33 -31.66 14.83
CA CYS A 40 28.56 -32.62 15.62
C CYS A 40 27.20 -32.87 15.00
N ARG A 41 26.57 -31.85 14.39
CA ARG A 41 25.33 -31.98 13.63
C ARG A 41 25.51 -32.89 12.41
N GLU A 42 26.61 -32.78 11.67
CA GLU A 42 26.87 -33.66 10.51
C GLU A 42 27.05 -35.13 10.89
N VAL A 43 27.56 -35.41 12.09
CA VAL A 43 27.77 -36.77 12.60
C VAL A 43 26.47 -37.35 13.15
N TYR A 44 25.70 -36.58 13.93
CA TYR A 44 24.46 -37.07 14.57
C TYR A 44 23.23 -37.03 13.65
N ALA A 45 23.14 -36.10 12.69
CA ALA A 45 22.05 -36.10 11.69
C ALA A 45 22.05 -37.35 10.79
N LYS A 46 23.17 -38.09 10.74
CA LYS A 46 23.25 -39.38 10.03
C LYS A 46 22.70 -40.57 10.82
N LYS A 47 22.42 -40.41 12.11
CA LYS A 47 22.06 -41.53 12.98
C LYS A 47 20.55 -41.66 13.23
N GLU A 48 19.76 -40.62 12.94
CA GLU A 48 18.31 -40.57 13.25
C GLU A 48 17.41 -40.36 12.02
N GLY A 49 17.91 -40.52 10.79
CA GLY A 49 17.16 -40.19 9.57
C GLY A 49 17.28 -41.23 8.47
N ASP A 50 16.99 -42.50 8.77
CA ASP A 50 16.82 -43.55 7.74
C ASP A 50 15.36 -44.00 7.59
N ASP A 51 14.40 -43.12 7.90
CA ASP A 51 13.01 -43.28 7.48
C ASP A 51 12.38 -41.89 7.20
N ASP A 52 11.78 -41.77 6.01
CA ASP A 52 10.80 -40.77 5.57
C ASP A 52 11.27 -39.50 4.81
N VAL A 53 11.08 -39.60 3.48
CA VAL A 53 10.55 -38.63 2.50
C VAL A 53 11.03 -37.17 2.50
N GLY A 54 11.61 -36.78 1.35
CA GLY A 54 11.25 -35.49 0.72
C GLY A 54 12.39 -34.49 0.47
N GLN A 55 12.82 -34.43 -0.79
CA GLN A 55 13.32 -33.24 -1.51
C GLN A 55 14.21 -32.23 -0.76
N GLY A 56 15.51 -32.28 -1.06
CA GLY A 56 16.40 -31.14 -0.85
C GLY A 56 17.79 -31.44 -1.36
N HIS A 57 18.22 -30.72 -2.40
CA HIS A 57 19.53 -30.77 -3.06
C HIS A 57 20.73 -31.03 -2.12
N ALA A 58 21.06 -32.30 -1.90
CA ALA A 58 22.33 -32.71 -1.34
C ALA A 58 23.17 -33.30 -2.47
N ALA A 59 24.29 -32.63 -2.77
CA ALA A 59 25.31 -33.12 -3.67
C ALA A 59 25.72 -34.54 -3.24
N SER A 60 25.29 -35.52 -4.04
CA SER A 60 25.78 -36.89 -4.01
C SER A 60 27.29 -36.86 -4.29
N ALA A 61 28.07 -36.71 -3.22
CA ALA A 61 29.48 -37.02 -3.21
C ALA A 61 29.61 -38.55 -3.26
N THR A 62 29.43 -39.10 -4.46
CA THR A 62 29.94 -40.43 -4.79
C THR A 62 31.39 -40.47 -4.35
N LYS A 63 31.69 -41.29 -3.34
CA LYS A 63 33.05 -41.55 -2.88
C LYS A 63 33.82 -42.20 -4.03
N LYS A 64 34.41 -41.38 -4.91
CA LYS A 64 35.35 -41.85 -5.92
C LYS A 64 36.54 -42.42 -5.14
N THR A 65 36.71 -43.74 -5.21
CA THR A 65 37.94 -44.41 -4.85
C THR A 65 39.09 -43.62 -5.50
N LYS A 66 40.03 -43.13 -4.68
CA LYS A 66 41.16 -42.35 -5.17
C LYS A 66 42.06 -43.30 -5.97
N VAL A 67 41.84 -43.38 -7.28
CA VAL A 67 42.73 -44.08 -8.20
C VAL A 67 44.10 -43.43 -8.07
N VAL A 68 45.11 -44.21 -7.68
CA VAL A 68 46.49 -43.75 -7.58
C VAL A 68 46.93 -43.33 -8.99
N PRO A 69 47.38 -42.07 -9.20
CA PRO A 69 47.85 -41.62 -10.50
C PRO A 69 49.03 -42.46 -10.97
N LYS A 70 49.14 -42.67 -12.28
CA LYS A 70 50.34 -43.33 -12.83
C LYS A 70 51.57 -42.46 -12.57
N LEU A 71 52.73 -43.10 -12.42
CA LEU A 71 54.00 -42.38 -12.22
C LEU A 71 54.26 -41.35 -13.34
N SER A 72 53.92 -41.70 -14.58
CA SER A 72 53.97 -40.80 -15.74
C SER A 72 53.19 -39.50 -15.50
N ASP A 73 51.99 -39.60 -14.92
CA ASP A 73 51.11 -38.46 -14.70
C ASP A 73 51.68 -37.55 -13.59
N LEU A 74 52.31 -38.14 -12.58
CA LEU A 74 53.01 -37.40 -11.52
C LEU A 74 54.24 -36.67 -12.06
N CYS A 75 55.05 -37.33 -12.89
CA CYS A 75 56.22 -36.72 -13.54
C CYS A 75 55.81 -35.57 -14.45
N ILE A 76 54.79 -35.76 -15.30
CA ILE A 76 54.23 -34.71 -16.17
C ILE A 76 53.72 -33.55 -15.32
N LYS A 77 52.98 -33.83 -14.24
CA LYS A 77 52.46 -32.80 -13.34
C LYS A 77 53.60 -32.00 -12.69
N TYR A 78 54.68 -32.67 -12.26
CA TYR A 78 55.84 -32.01 -11.66
C TYR A 78 56.58 -31.14 -12.68
N ILE A 79 56.82 -31.64 -13.89
CA ILE A 79 57.43 -30.87 -14.97
C ILE A 79 56.57 -29.63 -15.26
N LEU A 80 55.27 -29.81 -15.50
CA LEU A 80 54.35 -28.71 -15.80
C LEU A 80 54.21 -27.68 -14.67
N ALA A 81 54.40 -28.08 -13.40
CA ALA A 81 54.34 -27.16 -12.26
C ALA A 81 55.59 -26.27 -12.17
N ASN A 82 56.73 -26.75 -12.66
CA ASN A 82 58.02 -26.05 -12.60
C ASN A 82 58.39 -25.37 -13.93
N MET A 83 57.63 -25.59 -15.01
CA MET A 83 57.82 -24.85 -16.25
C MET A 83 57.27 -23.43 -16.11
N HIS A 84 58.18 -22.47 -16.04
CA HIS A 84 57.87 -21.05 -16.01
C HIS A 84 57.97 -20.50 -17.42
N ILE A 85 56.83 -20.11 -17.97
CA ILE A 85 56.76 -19.39 -19.23
C ILE A 85 56.52 -17.93 -18.88
N THR A 86 57.44 -17.06 -19.26
CA THR A 86 57.26 -15.60 -19.12
C THR A 86 56.87 -15.05 -20.47
N CYS A 87 55.71 -14.39 -20.54
CA CYS A 87 55.29 -13.65 -21.73
C CYS A 87 55.72 -12.20 -21.58
N LEU A 88 56.65 -11.75 -22.44
CA LEU A 88 57.04 -10.35 -22.54
C LEU A 88 56.73 -9.89 -23.97
N ASN A 89 55.81 -8.94 -24.14
CA ASN A 89 55.42 -8.39 -25.44
C ASN A 89 54.97 -9.44 -26.47
N GLY A 90 54.28 -10.50 -26.03
CA GLY A 90 53.85 -11.59 -26.93
C GLY A 90 54.96 -12.60 -27.28
N LEU A 91 56.20 -12.37 -26.82
CA LEU A 91 57.28 -13.33 -26.89
C LEU A 91 57.26 -14.20 -25.64
N PHE A 92 57.03 -15.49 -25.86
CA PHE A 92 57.11 -16.50 -24.81
C PHE A 92 58.58 -16.87 -24.64
N THR A 93 59.15 -16.47 -23.51
CA THR A 93 60.51 -16.80 -23.13
C THR A 93 60.49 -17.80 -21.99
N GLN A 94 61.38 -18.77 -22.06
CA GLN A 94 61.58 -19.76 -21.03
C GLN A 94 63.03 -19.67 -20.55
N PRO A 95 63.30 -19.79 -19.23
CA PRO A 95 64.67 -19.82 -18.73
C PRO A 95 65.48 -20.92 -19.43
N ALA A 96 66.72 -20.60 -19.81
CA ALA A 96 67.56 -21.48 -20.63
C ALA A 96 67.68 -22.91 -20.07
N HIS A 97 67.79 -23.05 -18.74
CA HIS A 97 67.88 -24.35 -18.07
C HIS A 97 66.61 -25.20 -18.25
N GLN A 98 65.43 -24.58 -18.32
CA GLN A 98 64.17 -25.29 -18.53
C GLN A 98 63.98 -25.64 -20.01
N ALA A 99 64.37 -24.75 -20.92
CA ALA A 99 64.37 -25.02 -22.36
C ALA A 99 65.29 -26.20 -22.69
N TRP A 100 66.48 -26.25 -22.07
CA TRP A 100 67.41 -27.36 -22.19
C TRP A 100 66.82 -28.68 -21.65
N LEU A 101 66.18 -28.64 -20.48
CA LEU A 101 65.50 -29.80 -19.92
C LEU A 101 64.43 -30.35 -20.88
N ILE A 102 63.59 -29.48 -21.46
CA ILE A 102 62.57 -29.90 -22.45
C ILE A 102 63.22 -30.53 -23.68
N ALA A 103 64.29 -29.92 -24.21
CA ALA A 103 65.00 -30.44 -25.37
C ALA A 103 65.66 -31.81 -25.10
N SER A 104 66.01 -32.10 -23.84
CA SER A 104 66.57 -33.39 -23.43
C SER A 104 65.52 -34.50 -23.22
N LEU A 105 64.23 -34.17 -23.21
CA LEU A 105 63.16 -35.16 -23.00
C LEU A 105 62.98 -36.06 -24.23
N PRO A 106 62.70 -37.37 -24.04
CA PRO A 106 62.28 -38.24 -25.13
C PRO A 106 61.02 -37.72 -25.82
N GLY A 107 60.95 -37.85 -27.15
CA GLY A 107 59.81 -37.35 -27.94
C GLY A 107 58.44 -37.84 -27.47
N ALA A 108 58.35 -39.09 -27.00
CA ALA A 108 57.12 -39.66 -26.44
C ALA A 108 56.66 -38.93 -25.17
N VAL A 109 57.59 -38.51 -24.31
CA VAL A 109 57.29 -37.75 -23.08
C VAL A 109 56.85 -36.33 -23.44
N LEU A 110 57.54 -35.69 -24.40
CA LEU A 110 57.18 -34.36 -24.89
C LEU A 110 55.77 -34.34 -25.49
N GLN A 111 55.42 -35.35 -26.30
CA GLN A 111 54.08 -35.49 -26.88
C GLN A 111 53.00 -35.65 -25.79
N GLN A 112 53.27 -36.42 -24.74
CA GLN A 112 52.35 -36.56 -23.60
C GLN A 112 52.18 -35.24 -22.84
N ILE A 113 53.26 -34.48 -22.61
CA ILE A 113 53.22 -33.15 -21.98
C ILE A 113 52.35 -32.20 -22.82
N MET A 114 52.59 -32.12 -24.14
CA MET A 114 51.82 -31.28 -25.04
C MET A 114 50.33 -31.65 -25.05
N MET A 115 50.01 -32.94 -25.14
CA MET A 115 48.64 -33.44 -25.07
C MET A 115 47.96 -33.06 -23.74
N HIS A 116 48.66 -33.19 -22.61
CA HIS A 116 48.16 -32.75 -21.31
C HIS A 116 47.91 -31.25 -21.25
N MET A 117 48.78 -30.43 -21.83
CA MET A 117 48.60 -28.98 -21.90
C MET A 117 47.37 -28.61 -22.74
N VAL A 118 47.23 -29.17 -23.93
CA VAL A 118 46.07 -28.93 -24.81
C VAL A 118 44.78 -29.35 -24.12
N HIS A 119 44.74 -30.55 -23.55
CA HIS A 119 43.56 -31.05 -22.83
C HIS A 119 43.24 -30.17 -21.61
N ARG A 120 44.24 -29.68 -20.88
CA ARG A 120 44.04 -28.75 -19.75
C ARG A 120 43.44 -27.43 -20.23
N VAL A 121 43.95 -26.84 -21.31
CA VAL A 121 43.43 -25.60 -21.89
C VAL A 121 41.99 -25.81 -22.36
N GLN A 122 41.70 -26.86 -23.11
CA GLN A 122 40.34 -27.20 -23.54
C GLN A 122 39.37 -27.31 -22.35
N LYS A 123 39.76 -28.04 -21.30
CA LYS A 123 38.96 -28.19 -20.08
C LYS A 123 38.74 -26.85 -19.38
N MET A 124 39.77 -26.01 -19.28
CA MET A 124 39.66 -24.67 -18.70
C MET A 124 38.75 -23.77 -19.53
N THR A 125 38.85 -23.80 -20.86
CA THR A 125 37.99 -23.03 -21.76
C THR A 125 36.53 -23.44 -21.63
N LEU A 126 36.23 -24.74 -21.57
CA LEU A 126 34.87 -25.24 -21.34
C LEU A 126 34.32 -24.79 -19.97
N ALA A 127 35.14 -24.87 -18.91
CA ALA A 127 34.75 -24.39 -17.60
C ALA A 127 34.51 -22.88 -17.61
N HIS A 128 35.39 -22.10 -18.23
CA HIS A 128 35.25 -20.66 -18.37
C HIS A 128 33.97 -20.28 -19.12
N ASN A 129 33.68 -20.95 -20.24
CA ASN A 129 32.45 -20.73 -20.99
C ASN A 129 31.20 -21.06 -20.17
N LYS A 130 31.23 -22.15 -19.38
CA LYS A 130 30.15 -22.49 -18.44
C LYS A 130 29.98 -21.44 -17.34
N HIS A 131 31.07 -20.86 -16.83
CA HIS A 131 30.99 -19.77 -15.87
C HIS A 131 30.48 -18.48 -16.50
N LYS A 132 30.88 -18.17 -17.73
CA LYS A 132 30.42 -17.01 -18.49
C LYS A 132 28.91 -17.07 -18.73
N THR A 133 28.37 -18.23 -19.13
CA THR A 133 26.91 -18.39 -19.31
C THR A 133 26.15 -18.29 -17.99
N LYS A 134 26.66 -18.89 -16.91
CA LYS A 134 26.07 -18.73 -15.57
C LYS A 134 26.07 -17.28 -15.10
N LEU A 135 27.16 -16.55 -15.33
CA LEU A 135 27.25 -15.14 -14.99
C LEU A 135 26.24 -14.32 -15.80
N GLN A 136 26.08 -14.61 -17.08
CA GLN A 136 25.09 -13.96 -17.93
C GLN A 136 23.65 -14.21 -17.42
N GLN A 137 23.31 -15.45 -17.10
CA GLN A 137 22.01 -15.80 -16.51
C GLN A 137 21.79 -15.11 -15.16
N ALA A 138 22.83 -14.99 -14.33
CA ALA A 138 22.72 -14.27 -13.05
C ALA A 138 22.47 -12.77 -13.27
N LYS A 139 23.13 -12.15 -14.25
CA LYS A 139 22.89 -10.75 -14.62
C LYS A 139 21.44 -10.54 -15.10
N GLU A 140 20.92 -11.41 -15.96
CA GLU A 140 19.54 -11.36 -16.44
C GLU A 140 18.53 -11.51 -15.30
N ARG A 141 18.80 -12.36 -14.30
CA ARG A 141 17.95 -12.46 -13.11
C ARG A 141 17.99 -11.18 -12.27
N CYS A 142 19.17 -10.56 -12.13
CA CYS A 142 19.30 -9.31 -11.39
C CYS A 142 18.51 -8.19 -12.07
N THR A 143 18.58 -8.06 -13.40
CA THR A 143 17.82 -7.02 -14.12
C THR A 143 16.31 -7.23 -13.99
N VAL A 144 15.82 -8.47 -14.03
CA VAL A 144 14.40 -8.76 -13.77
C VAL A 144 13.99 -8.36 -12.35
N LEU A 145 14.82 -8.68 -11.34
CA LEU A 145 14.54 -8.31 -9.95
C LEU A 145 14.58 -6.78 -9.73
N GLU A 146 15.46 -6.06 -10.42
CA GLU A 146 15.50 -4.60 -10.41
C GLU A 146 14.19 -4.01 -10.95
N ILE A 147 13.72 -4.49 -12.10
CA ILE A 147 12.44 -4.08 -12.70
C ILE A 147 11.27 -4.38 -11.75
N GLN A 148 11.23 -5.57 -11.13
CA GLN A 148 10.19 -5.92 -10.16
C GLN A 148 10.23 -5.01 -8.93
N THR A 149 11.42 -4.63 -8.47
CA THR A 149 11.58 -3.71 -7.35
C THR A 149 11.02 -2.32 -7.71
N ASP A 150 11.25 -1.84 -8.93
CA ASP A 150 10.67 -0.58 -9.42
C ASP A 150 9.15 -0.64 -9.51
N GLN A 151 8.59 -1.75 -9.99
CA GLN A 151 7.13 -1.98 -10.01
C GLN A 151 6.54 -1.95 -8.59
N MET A 152 7.20 -2.59 -7.62
CA MET A 152 6.76 -2.57 -6.22
C MET A 152 6.82 -1.16 -5.62
N ARG A 153 7.84 -0.35 -5.97
CA ARG A 153 7.91 1.07 -5.55
C ARG A 153 6.76 1.87 -6.16
N ALA A 154 6.41 1.64 -7.42
CA ALA A 154 5.28 2.31 -8.06
C ALA A 154 3.95 1.95 -7.39
N LEU A 155 3.71 0.66 -7.14
CA LEU A 155 2.51 0.19 -6.42
C LEU A 155 2.42 0.77 -5.01
N ARG A 156 3.54 0.87 -4.29
CA ARG A 156 3.57 1.49 -2.97
C ARG A 156 3.10 2.96 -3.01
N ARG A 157 3.54 3.74 -4.01
CA ARG A 157 3.09 5.13 -4.19
C ARG A 157 1.58 5.21 -4.48
N GLU A 158 1.04 4.29 -5.28
CA GLU A 158 -0.40 4.22 -5.53
C GLU A 158 -1.20 3.85 -4.28
N CYS A 159 -0.73 2.89 -3.48
CA CYS A 159 -1.34 2.56 -2.20
C CYS A 159 -1.36 3.76 -1.24
N GLU A 160 -0.25 4.50 -1.18
CA GLU A 160 -0.14 5.70 -0.34
C GLU A 160 -1.10 6.81 -0.82
N ARG A 161 -1.19 7.03 -2.13
CA ARG A 161 -2.17 7.95 -2.74
C ARG A 161 -3.61 7.55 -2.41
N LEU A 162 -3.95 6.26 -2.51
CA LEU A 162 -5.28 5.76 -2.17
C LEU A 162 -5.59 5.92 -0.68
N ASN A 163 -4.62 5.68 0.20
CA ASN A 163 -4.78 5.92 1.64
C ASN A 163 -5.01 7.39 1.97
N GLN A 164 -4.33 8.31 1.30
CA GLN A 164 -4.58 9.75 1.44
C GLN A 164 -6.00 10.14 0.97
N LEU A 165 -6.49 9.53 -0.10
CA LEU A 165 -7.87 9.75 -0.54
C LEU A 165 -8.91 9.18 0.42
N LEU A 166 -8.66 7.99 0.98
CA LEU A 166 -9.53 7.38 1.96
C LEU A 166 -9.61 8.21 3.25
N THR A 167 -8.47 8.67 3.77
CA THR A 167 -8.42 9.55 4.95
C THR A 167 -9.19 10.85 4.71
N SER A 168 -8.95 11.54 3.60
CA SER A 168 -9.71 12.73 3.21
C SER A 168 -11.22 12.46 3.11
N ARG A 169 -11.63 11.30 2.55
CA ARG A 169 -13.05 10.92 2.48
C ARG A 169 -13.65 10.65 3.85
N THR A 170 -12.92 9.98 4.74
CA THR A 170 -13.34 9.77 6.13
C THR A 170 -13.55 11.11 6.84
N ASP A 171 -12.62 12.04 6.71
CA ASP A 171 -12.73 13.38 7.31
C ASP A 171 -13.97 14.13 6.80
N HIS A 172 -14.26 14.04 5.50
CA HIS A 172 -15.46 14.61 4.91
C HIS A 172 -16.74 13.95 5.42
N CYS A 173 -16.77 12.63 5.57
CA CYS A 173 -17.88 11.90 6.17
C CYS A 173 -18.11 12.32 7.62
N ASP A 174 -17.05 12.46 8.42
CA ASP A 174 -17.15 12.90 9.81
C ASP A 174 -17.61 14.35 9.93
N LYS A 175 -17.21 15.22 9.00
CA LYS A 175 -17.73 16.59 8.92
C LYS A 175 -19.22 16.60 8.58
N ALA A 176 -19.64 15.86 7.55
CA ALA A 176 -21.04 15.77 7.16
C ALA A 176 -21.90 15.20 8.30
N LYS A 177 -21.40 14.19 9.03
CA LYS A 177 -22.08 13.62 10.20
C LYS A 177 -22.27 14.66 11.32
N ARG A 178 -21.24 15.48 11.58
CA ARG A 178 -21.35 16.61 12.53
C ARG A 178 -22.38 17.65 12.08
N GLU A 179 -22.42 18.00 10.80
CA GLU A 179 -23.42 18.92 10.24
C GLU A 179 -24.84 18.35 10.35
N VAL A 180 -25.05 17.08 10.02
CA VAL A 180 -26.34 16.39 10.20
C VAL A 180 -26.78 16.40 11.66
N ASN A 181 -25.86 16.11 12.59
CA ASN A 181 -26.18 16.16 14.02
C ASN A 181 -26.55 17.58 14.46
N SER A 182 -25.82 18.61 14.00
CA SER A 182 -26.14 20.02 14.29
C SER A 182 -27.53 20.40 13.76
N LEU A 183 -27.83 20.06 12.50
CA LEU A 183 -29.14 20.32 11.89
C LEU A 183 -30.27 19.58 12.62
N LYS A 184 -30.02 18.35 13.07
CA LYS A 184 -30.97 17.59 13.90
C LYS A 184 -31.26 18.31 15.21
N HIS A 185 -30.25 18.85 15.88
CA HIS A 185 -30.44 19.64 17.11
C HIS A 185 -31.23 20.92 16.84
N GLN A 186 -30.93 21.64 15.75
CA GLN A 186 -31.69 22.84 15.36
C GLN A 186 -33.15 22.50 15.06
N LEU A 187 -33.42 21.41 14.34
CA LEU A 187 -34.78 20.94 14.05
C LEU A 187 -35.55 20.58 15.33
N HIS A 188 -34.89 19.97 16.32
CA HIS A 188 -35.52 19.67 17.60
C HIS A 188 -35.82 20.95 18.38
N GLY A 189 -34.92 21.94 18.34
CA GLY A 189 -35.15 23.27 18.91
C GLY A 189 -36.35 23.99 18.29
N THR A 190 -36.41 24.06 16.96
CA THR A 190 -37.53 24.71 16.25
C THR A 190 -38.84 23.95 16.42
N ALA A 191 -38.82 22.61 16.48
CA ALA A 191 -40.00 21.81 16.80
C ALA A 191 -40.50 22.11 18.23
N ALA A 192 -39.61 22.22 19.21
CA ALA A 192 -39.98 22.58 20.58
C ALA A 192 -40.60 23.99 20.65
N GLU A 193 -40.01 24.98 19.96
CA GLU A 193 -40.57 26.33 19.84
C GLU A 193 -41.94 26.33 19.16
N ALA A 194 -42.10 25.58 18.07
CA ALA A 194 -43.38 25.44 17.37
C ALA A 194 -44.47 24.85 18.29
N THR A 195 -44.14 23.83 19.10
CA THR A 195 -45.10 23.28 20.08
C THR A 195 -45.46 24.28 21.18
N LYS A 196 -44.51 25.12 21.62
CA LYS A 196 -44.76 26.17 22.61
C LYS A 196 -45.67 27.25 22.04
N LEU A 197 -45.41 27.71 20.82
CA LEU A 197 -46.25 28.68 20.12
C LEU A 197 -47.66 28.11 19.85
N ALA A 198 -47.76 26.85 19.44
CA ALA A 198 -49.05 26.19 19.26
C ALA A 198 -49.90 26.17 20.55
N LYS A 199 -49.27 25.87 21.70
CA LYS A 199 -49.95 25.96 23.01
C LYS A 199 -50.37 27.39 23.35
N GLN A 200 -49.55 28.39 23.05
CA GLN A 200 -49.89 29.80 23.27
C GLN A 200 -51.06 30.25 22.39
N VAL A 201 -51.09 29.85 21.11
CA VAL A 201 -52.20 30.13 20.20
C VAL A 201 -53.49 29.50 20.73
N GLU A 202 -53.43 28.26 21.23
CA GLU A 202 -54.61 27.59 21.80
C GLU A 202 -55.13 28.29 23.07
N GLN A 203 -54.23 28.72 23.95
CA GLN A 203 -54.60 29.53 25.12
C GLN A 203 -55.26 30.86 24.72
N LEU A 204 -54.69 31.57 23.74
CA LEU A 204 -55.25 32.82 23.24
C LEU A 204 -56.61 32.62 22.57
N ARG A 205 -56.81 31.52 21.83
CA ARG A 205 -58.13 31.15 21.29
C ARG A 205 -59.15 30.93 22.39
N ALA A 206 -58.81 30.16 23.43
CA ALA A 206 -59.71 29.93 24.56
C ALA A 206 -60.08 31.23 25.28
N VAL A 207 -59.13 32.15 25.46
CA VAL A 207 -59.41 33.49 26.02
C VAL A 207 -60.31 34.30 25.08
N ASN A 208 -60.04 34.27 23.77
CA ASN A 208 -60.84 34.97 22.77
C ASN A 208 -62.29 34.46 22.75
N ASP A 209 -62.49 33.14 22.73
CA ASP A 209 -63.82 32.51 22.76
C ASP A 209 -64.58 32.89 24.04
N ALA A 210 -63.89 32.89 25.20
CA ALA A 210 -64.49 33.33 26.46
C ALA A 210 -64.86 34.82 26.45
N SER A 211 -64.07 35.69 25.81
CA SER A 211 -64.43 37.09 25.62
C SER A 211 -65.58 37.27 24.63
N ASP A 212 -65.64 36.49 23.54
CA ASP A 212 -66.73 36.54 22.57
C ASP A 212 -68.06 36.11 23.21
N ILE A 213 -68.05 35.09 24.08
CA ILE A 213 -69.21 34.71 24.90
C ILE A 213 -69.66 35.87 25.80
N LYS A 214 -68.72 36.55 26.48
CA LYS A 214 -69.03 37.70 27.34
C LYS A 214 -69.61 38.88 26.53
N VAL A 215 -69.00 39.19 25.39
CA VAL A 215 -69.49 40.23 24.48
C VAL A 215 -70.88 39.87 23.96
N GLY A 216 -71.12 38.61 23.59
CA GLY A 216 -72.44 38.11 23.19
C GLY A 216 -73.49 38.25 24.29
N LEU A 217 -73.15 37.95 25.55
CA LEU A 217 -74.05 38.13 26.71
C LEU A 217 -74.38 39.61 26.94
N ILE A 218 -73.39 40.50 26.89
CA ILE A 218 -73.60 41.95 27.03
C ILE A 218 -74.46 42.47 25.89
N SER A 219 -74.16 42.06 24.64
CA SER A 219 -74.90 42.48 23.45
C SER A 219 -76.35 41.98 23.47
N SER A 220 -76.60 40.74 23.93
CA SER A 220 -77.94 40.19 24.14
C SER A 220 -78.72 40.90 25.26
N SER A 221 -78.03 41.25 26.36
CA SER A 221 -78.60 42.05 27.44
C SER A 221 -78.98 43.45 26.96
N MET A 222 -78.07 44.15 26.26
CA MET A 222 -78.34 45.44 25.65
C MET A 222 -79.48 45.36 24.62
N ALA A 223 -79.49 44.34 23.76
CA ALA A 223 -80.56 44.10 22.82
C ALA A 223 -81.89 43.90 23.54
N SER A 224 -81.92 43.18 24.67
CA SER A 224 -83.12 42.99 25.49
C SER A 224 -83.61 44.29 26.15
N VAL A 225 -82.69 45.13 26.65
CA VAL A 225 -83.00 46.46 27.18
C VAL A 225 -83.55 47.37 26.09
N MET A 226 -82.89 47.41 24.93
CA MET A 226 -83.36 48.17 23.77
C MET A 226 -84.68 47.64 23.23
N PHE A 227 -84.91 46.32 23.19
CA PHE A 227 -86.19 45.73 22.80
C PHE A 227 -87.30 46.08 23.79
N ARG A 228 -87.02 46.14 25.09
CA ARG A 228 -87.99 46.64 26.08
C ARG A 228 -88.32 48.11 25.86
N GLN A 229 -87.31 48.96 25.62
CA GLN A 229 -87.53 50.37 25.27
C GLN A 229 -88.31 50.53 23.95
N ILE A 230 -87.99 49.75 22.92
CA ILE A 230 -88.72 49.75 21.63
C ILE A 230 -90.15 49.23 21.81
N LYS A 231 -90.38 48.22 22.66
CA LYS A 231 -91.72 47.69 22.98
C LYS A 231 -92.55 48.72 23.76
N ASP A 232 -91.96 49.45 24.70
CA ASP A 232 -92.58 50.57 25.42
C ASP A 232 -92.85 51.78 24.51
N LEU A 233 -92.00 52.01 23.51
CA LEU A 233 -92.21 53.03 22.48
C LEU A 233 -93.29 52.59 21.47
N ARG A 234 -93.36 51.30 21.12
CA ARG A 234 -94.43 50.73 20.28
C ARG A 234 -95.78 50.68 20.98
N SER A 235 -95.84 50.50 22.31
CA SER A 235 -97.11 50.58 23.05
C SER A 235 -97.63 52.01 23.21
N LYS A 236 -96.85 53.03 22.86
CA LYS A 236 -97.27 54.45 22.84
C LYS A 236 -97.53 55.02 21.46
N CYS A 237 -97.35 54.26 20.38
CA CYS A 237 -97.55 54.75 19.02
C CYS A 237 -98.32 53.73 18.17
N MET A 238 -99.64 53.68 18.36
CA MET A 238 -100.54 53.30 17.28
C MET A 238 -100.61 54.45 16.29
N ARG A 239 -99.94 54.31 15.14
CA ARG A 239 -100.48 54.59 13.79
C ARG A 239 -99.40 54.56 12.72
N LYS A 240 -99.84 54.02 11.58
CA LYS A 240 -99.48 54.34 10.19
C LYS A 240 -98.19 53.76 9.57
N ASP A 241 -98.50 52.93 8.57
CA ASP A 241 -98.10 53.05 7.16
C ASP A 241 -96.64 52.98 6.73
N THR A 242 -96.49 52.08 5.75
CA THR A 242 -95.67 52.16 4.53
C THR A 242 -94.15 52.25 4.62
N SER A 243 -93.55 51.23 4.00
CA SER A 243 -92.55 51.30 2.91
C SER A 243 -91.21 50.59 3.16
N ARG A 244 -90.87 49.74 2.19
CA ARG A 244 -89.59 49.06 1.96
C ARG A 244 -88.43 50.05 1.97
N PRO A 245 -87.22 49.61 2.37
CA PRO A 245 -86.08 49.69 1.45
C PRO A 245 -85.14 48.44 1.59
N PRO A 246 -83.91 48.41 1.04
CA PRO A 246 -83.56 47.48 -0.04
C PRO A 246 -82.65 46.33 0.40
N VAL A 247 -82.59 45.31 -0.45
CA VAL A 247 -81.65 44.18 -0.40
C VAL A 247 -80.22 44.69 -0.59
N PHE A 248 -79.42 44.74 0.47
CA PHE A 248 -77.97 44.92 0.36
C PHE A 248 -77.29 43.55 0.29
N ARG A 249 -76.81 43.26 -0.92
CA ARG A 249 -75.98 42.09 -1.28
C ARG A 249 -74.58 42.32 -0.70
N MET A 250 -74.18 41.55 0.31
CA MET A 250 -72.78 41.50 0.74
C MET A 250 -72.01 40.56 -0.20
N SER A 251 -71.02 41.16 -0.85
CA SER A 251 -70.11 40.55 -1.81
C SER A 251 -69.27 39.44 -1.17
N THR A 252 -69.14 38.34 -1.89
CA THR A 252 -68.13 37.30 -1.64
C THR A 252 -66.71 37.88 -1.74
N PRO A 253 -65.75 37.42 -0.91
CA PRO A 253 -64.35 37.77 -1.11
C PRO A 253 -63.85 37.12 -2.40
N ARG A 254 -63.41 37.94 -3.34
CA ARG A 254 -62.71 37.51 -4.54
C ARG A 254 -61.34 36.94 -4.11
N PRO A 255 -60.92 35.75 -4.60
CA PRO A 255 -59.57 35.26 -4.36
C PRO A 255 -58.56 36.22 -5.01
N GLN A 256 -57.54 36.64 -4.25
CA GLN A 256 -56.44 37.40 -4.81
C GLN A 256 -55.73 36.60 -5.90
N PRO A 257 -55.32 37.24 -7.02
CA PRO A 257 -54.44 36.59 -7.98
C PRO A 257 -53.09 36.35 -7.29
N ARG A 258 -52.63 35.10 -7.33
CA ARG A 258 -51.26 34.75 -6.98
C ARG A 258 -50.32 35.70 -7.71
N ARG A 259 -49.44 36.39 -6.96
CA ARG A 259 -48.29 37.07 -7.57
C ARG A 259 -47.57 36.08 -8.47
N PRO A 260 -47.19 36.46 -9.70
CA PRO A 260 -46.30 35.65 -10.50
C PRO A 260 -44.99 35.50 -9.72
N VAL A 261 -44.64 34.26 -9.42
CA VAL A 261 -43.32 33.90 -8.91
C VAL A 261 -42.32 34.37 -9.98
N PRO A 262 -41.31 35.19 -9.64
CA PRO A 262 -40.28 35.56 -10.60
C PRO A 262 -39.59 34.27 -11.08
N PRO A 263 -39.32 34.13 -12.40
CA PRO A 263 -38.60 32.98 -12.90
C PRO A 263 -37.24 32.90 -12.17
N PRO A 264 -36.78 31.68 -11.82
CA PRO A 264 -35.47 31.52 -11.22
C PRO A 264 -34.41 32.14 -12.14
N PRO A 265 -33.37 32.77 -11.57
CA PRO A 265 -32.29 33.34 -12.36
C PRO A 265 -31.69 32.26 -13.28
N PRO A 266 -31.29 32.60 -14.51
CA PRO A 266 -30.72 31.65 -15.44
C PRO A 266 -29.52 30.97 -14.79
N ILE A 267 -29.62 29.64 -14.68
CA ILE A 267 -28.53 28.81 -14.19
C ILE A 267 -27.34 29.05 -15.14
N PRO A 268 -26.20 29.54 -14.65
CA PRO A 268 -25.03 29.73 -15.49
C PRO A 268 -24.67 28.38 -16.11
N SER A 269 -24.63 28.34 -17.44
CA SER A 269 -24.20 27.18 -18.19
C SER A 269 -22.84 26.73 -17.66
N ARG A 270 -22.81 25.49 -17.20
CA ARG A 270 -21.59 24.82 -16.72
C ARG A 270 -20.50 25.05 -17.76
N PRO A 271 -19.31 25.54 -17.38
CA PRO A 271 -18.25 25.78 -18.34
C PRO A 271 -17.99 24.46 -19.09
N ARG A 272 -18.20 24.49 -20.41
CA ARG A 272 -17.73 23.43 -21.30
C ARG A 272 -16.24 23.30 -21.01
N SER A 273 -15.85 22.12 -20.56
CA SER A 273 -14.46 21.68 -20.46
C SER A 273 -13.81 21.76 -21.84
N THR A 274 -13.36 22.95 -22.23
CA THR A 274 -12.43 23.14 -23.33
C THR A 274 -11.06 22.68 -22.84
N GLY A 275 -10.69 21.48 -23.29
CA GLY A 275 -9.31 21.07 -23.43
C GLY A 275 -8.54 20.92 -22.11
N SER A 276 -8.55 19.71 -21.56
CA SER A 276 -7.42 19.27 -20.75
C SER A 276 -6.17 19.28 -21.65
N LYS A 277 -5.39 20.35 -21.60
CA LYS A 277 -3.98 20.35 -21.98
C LYS A 277 -3.19 19.62 -20.89
N ILE A 278 -3.44 18.33 -20.74
CA ILE A 278 -2.51 17.46 -20.04
C ILE A 278 -1.49 17.06 -21.10
N PRO A 279 -0.23 17.50 -21.02
CA PRO A 279 0.81 16.95 -21.88
C PRO A 279 0.93 15.46 -21.55
N LEU A 280 0.60 14.62 -22.54
CA LEU A 280 0.93 13.21 -22.49
C LEU A 280 2.45 13.09 -22.30
N PRO A 281 2.95 12.29 -21.34
CA PRO A 281 4.36 12.00 -21.27
C PRO A 281 4.76 11.21 -22.52
N SER A 282 5.48 11.87 -23.43
CA SER A 282 6.26 11.22 -24.48
C SER A 282 7.36 10.39 -23.84
N THR A 283 7.04 9.16 -23.47
CA THR A 283 8.03 8.12 -23.17
C THR A 283 7.88 7.00 -24.17
N LEU A 284 8.21 7.30 -25.43
CA LEU A 284 8.71 6.30 -26.37
C LEU A 284 10.09 6.77 -26.81
N PRO A 285 11.15 5.96 -26.62
CA PRO A 285 12.50 6.32 -27.04
C PRO A 285 12.57 6.41 -28.57
N ALA A 286 13.12 7.52 -29.07
CA ALA A 286 13.37 7.79 -30.47
C ALA A 286 14.60 7.04 -31.01
N THR A 287 14.67 5.71 -30.83
CA THR A 287 15.79 4.88 -31.31
C THR A 287 15.38 3.74 -32.23
N TYR A 288 14.15 3.73 -32.75
CA TYR A 288 13.69 2.66 -33.66
C TYR A 288 13.31 3.17 -35.07
N VAL A 289 14.05 4.12 -35.62
CA VAL A 289 14.01 4.42 -37.07
C VAL A 289 15.42 4.79 -37.55
N ARG A 290 16.28 3.78 -37.74
CA ARG A 290 17.41 3.83 -38.67
C ARG A 290 18.01 2.42 -38.83
N GLY A 291 18.00 1.91 -40.05
CA GLY A 291 18.86 0.79 -40.43
C GLY A 291 18.16 -0.45 -41.00
N PHE A 292 17.31 -0.28 -42.00
CA PHE A 292 17.14 -1.31 -43.05
C PHE A 292 17.35 -0.64 -44.40
N THR A 293 18.62 -0.38 -44.71
CA THR A 293 19.07 -0.30 -46.10
C THR A 293 19.72 -1.63 -46.44
N ALA A 294 19.15 -2.26 -47.47
CA ALA A 294 19.67 -3.43 -48.14
C ALA A 294 21.12 -3.21 -48.60
N GLU A 295 21.96 -4.23 -48.46
CA GLU A 295 23.08 -4.46 -49.39
C GLU A 295 23.70 -5.86 -49.21
N SER A 296 24.03 -6.47 -50.36
CA SER A 296 24.80 -7.71 -50.62
C SER A 296 24.05 -9.04 -50.46
N ALA A 297 23.76 -9.84 -51.49
CA ALA A 297 24.28 -9.91 -52.86
C ALA A 297 25.82 -10.03 -52.96
N LYS A 298 26.35 -11.18 -52.54
CA LYS A 298 27.37 -11.99 -53.23
C LYS A 298 27.49 -13.34 -52.53
#